data_AF-A0A529M5W9-F1
#
_entry.id   AF-A0A529M5W9-F1
#
_cell.length_a   1.000
_cell.length_b   1.000
_cell.length_c   1.000
_cell.angle_alpha   90.00
_cell.angle_beta   90.00
_cell.angle_gamma   90.00
#
_symmetry.space_group_name_H-M   'P 1'
#
loop_
_entity.id
_entity.type
_entity.pdbx_description
1 polymer ?
#
loop_
_entity_poly.entity_id
_entity_poly.type
_entity_poly.pdbx_seq_one_letter_code
_entity_poly.pdbx_strand_id
1 'polypeptide(L)' 'TGRLVIRPSGTEPLIRVMAEGDDPQLVESVVNGIVDIISETRSAA' A
#
# COMPACT_ATOMS: atom_id res chain seq x y z
N THR A 1 5.75 12.48 10.76
CA THR A 1 5.95 11.08 11.22
C THR A 1 4.68 10.30 10.95
N GLY A 2 4.73 8.98 10.78
CA GLY A 2 3.53 8.19 10.44
C GLY A 2 3.76 6.70 10.62
N ARG A 3 2.73 5.90 10.33
CA ARG A 3 2.81 4.43 10.35
C ARG A 3 2.33 3.85 9.02
N LEU A 4 2.92 2.72 8.65
CA LEU A 4 2.59 1.95 7.46
C LEU A 4 2.40 0.50 7.87
N VAL A 5 1.33 -0.12 7.37
CA VAL A 5 1.02 -1.53 7.56
C VAL A 5 0.80 -2.16 6.18
N ILE A 6 1.58 -3.19 5.88
CA ILE A 6 1.43 -4.01 4.67
C ILE A 6 1.23 -5.45 5.12
N ARG A 7 0.18 -6.11 4.63
CA ARG A 7 -0.10 -7.51 4.96
C ARG A 7 -0.92 -8.20 3.87
N PRO A 8 -0.80 -9.53 3.70
CA PRO A 8 -1.76 -10.27 2.88
C PRO A 8 -3.16 -10.22 3.52
N SER A 9 -4.19 -10.29 2.69
CA SER A 9 -5.53 -10.58 3.18
C SER A 9 -5.67 -12.06 3.52
N GLY A 10 -6.31 -12.36 4.66
CA GLY A 10 -6.58 -13.74 5.08
C GLY A 10 -7.85 -14.35 4.46
N THR A 11 -8.67 -13.54 3.78
CA THR A 11 -9.98 -13.96 3.26
C THR A 11 -10.15 -13.70 1.77
N GLU A 12 -9.24 -12.94 1.16
CA GLU A 12 -9.33 -12.51 -0.24
C GLU A 12 -7.93 -12.58 -0.87
N PRO A 13 -7.81 -12.83 -2.18
CA PRO A 13 -6.51 -12.91 -2.86
C PRO A 13 -5.94 -11.52 -3.19
N LEU A 14 -5.75 -10.68 -2.17
CA LEU A 14 -5.25 -9.30 -2.29
C LEU A 14 -4.26 -8.94 -1.16
N ILE A 15 -3.46 -7.91 -1.41
CA ILE A 15 -2.55 -7.30 -0.42
C ILE A 15 -3.22 -6.05 0.14
N ARG A 16 -3.20 -5.88 1.46
CA ARG A 16 -3.69 -4.67 2.14
C ARG A 16 -2.52 -3.75 2.46
N VAL A 17 -2.64 -2.49 2.03
CA VAL A 17 -1.71 -1.39 2.30
C VAL A 17 -2.49 -0.32 3.06
N MET A 18 -2.02 0.05 4.25
CA MET A 18 -2.66 1.06 5.09
C MET A 18 -1.58 2.00 5.63
N ALA A 19 -1.83 3.30 5.59
CA ALA A 19 -0.94 4.29 6.18
C ALA A 19 -1.73 5.32 6.99
N GLU A 20 -1.08 5.88 8.01
CA GLU A 20 -1.58 6.99 8.82
C GLU A 20 -0.51 8.07 8.98
N GLY A 21 -0.95 9.33 8.99
CA GLY A 21 -0.11 10.51 9.14
C GLY A 21 -0.93 11.80 9.08
N ASP A 22 -0.33 12.90 9.52
CA ASP A 22 -1.00 14.20 9.64
C ASP A 22 -1.28 14.88 8.29
N ASP A 23 -0.46 14.58 7.28
CA ASP A 23 -0.60 15.10 5.93
C ASP A 23 -1.32 14.07 5.04
N PRO A 24 -2.60 14.30 4.68
CA PRO A 24 -3.36 13.36 3.86
C PRO A 24 -2.81 13.24 2.44
N GLN A 25 -2.23 14.29 1.86
CA GLN A 25 -1.66 14.24 0.51
C GLN A 25 -0.39 13.38 0.49
N LEU A 26 0.45 13.53 1.52
CA LEU A 26 1.61 12.66 1.68
C LEU A 26 1.19 11.20 1.88
N VAL A 27 0.20 10.94 2.74
CA VAL A 27 -0.33 9.59 2.98
C VAL A 27 -0.83 8.96 1.67
N GLU A 28 -1.65 9.68 0.91
CA GLU A 28 -2.17 9.22 -0.37
C GLU A 28 -1.05 8.93 -1.37
N SER A 29 -0.09 9.85 -1.53
CA SER A 29 1.04 9.67 -2.45
C SER A 29 1.88 8.43 -2.13
N VAL A 30 2.14 8.18 -0.85
CA VAL A 30 2.91 7.02 -0.38
C VAL A 30 2.15 5.72 -0.63
N VAL A 31 0.86 5.68 -0.30
CA VAL A 31 0.03 4.48 -0.52
C VAL A 31 -0.06 4.17 -2.01
N ASN A 32 -0.32 5.16 -2.85
CA ASN A 32 -0.44 4.97 -4.30
C ASN A 32 0.89 4.45 -4.90
N GLY A 33 2.02 5.05 -4.54
CA GLY A 33 3.33 4.58 -5.03
C GLY A 33 3.64 3.13 -4.64
N ILE A 34 3.26 2.71 -3.43
CA ILE A 34 3.43 1.31 -3.01
C ILE A 34 2.52 0.36 -3.80
N VAL A 35 1.25 0.75 -4.00
CA VAL A 35 0.28 -0.04 -4.77
C VAL A 35 0.75 -0.23 -6.21
N ASP A 36 1.31 0.81 -6.83
CA ASP A 36 1.84 0.75 -8.19
C ASP A 36 2.99 -0.27 -8.30
N ILE A 37 3.98 -0.19 -7.41
CA ILE A 37 5.13 -1.11 -7.39
C ILE A 37 4.69 -2.57 -7.20
N ILE A 38 3.75 -2.81 -6.29
CA ILE A 38 3.22 -4.16 -6.04
C ILE A 38 2.51 -4.69 -7.28
N SER A 39 1.74 -3.83 -7.95
CA SER A 39 0.97 -4.18 -9.14
C SER A 39 1.89 -4.50 -10.33
N GLU A 40 2.94 -3.71 -10.53
CA GLU A 40 3.98 -3.95 -11.54
C GLU A 40 4.68 -5.29 -11.30
N THR A 41 5.12 -5.54 -10.06
CA THR A 41 5.83 -6.77 -9.69
C THR A 41 4.96 -8.01 -9.93
N ARG A 42 3.65 -7.93 -9.65
CA ARG A 42 2.71 -9.04 -9.90
C ARG A 42 2.49 -9.32 -11.38
N SER A 43 2.55 -8.30 -12.24
CA SER A 43 2.36 -8.48 -13.69
C SER A 43 3.62 -9.02 -14.38
N ALA A 44 4.79 -8.89 -13.77
CA ALA A 44 6.07 -9.32 -14.32
C ALA A 44 6.41 -10.80 -14.03
N ALA A 45 5.61 -11.49 -13.21
CA ALA A 45 5.77 -12.88 -12.79
C ALA A 45 4.69 -13.79 -13.41
#